data_AF-A0A2X2UUT7-F1
#
_entry.id   AF-A0A2X2UUT7-F1
#
_cell.length_a   1.000
_cell.length_b   1.000
_cell.length_c   1.000
_cell.angle_alpha   90.00
_cell.angle_beta   90.00
_cell.angle_gamma   90.00
#
_symmetry.space_group_name_H-M   'P 1'
#
loop_
_entity.id
_entity.type
_entity.pdbx_description
1 polymer ?
#
loop_
_entity_poly.entity_id
_entity_poly.type
_entity_poly.pdbx_seq_one_letter_code
_entity_poly.pdbx_strand_id
1 'polypeptide(L)'
;MNDKAGNSAKAIQYYNESVNLETDNFKKSKLLIRIASKHSKAQAVAYAQKALSYNPSNSDAYRIMAHAYASSANECGSTPFEKRAVYWLAAKTARKGGLESLAARYDALAPSKVDVFESGLAGKNITFKCWIGQSITVPRL
;
A
#
# COMPACT_ATOMS: atom_id res chain seq x y z
N MET A 1 2.78 -7.23 -28.95
CA MET A 1 2.43 -8.00 -27.72
C MET A 1 1.15 -7.41 -27.12
N ASN A 2 -0.04 -7.77 -27.63
CA ASN A 2 -1.32 -7.11 -27.25
C ASN A 2 -2.33 -8.05 -26.56
N ASP A 3 -2.02 -9.33 -26.36
CA ASP A 3 -3.01 -10.32 -25.90
C ASP A 3 -3.30 -10.30 -24.39
N LYS A 4 -2.40 -9.74 -23.57
CA LYS A 4 -2.63 -9.65 -22.11
C LYS A 4 -3.61 -8.55 -21.70
N ALA A 5 -3.72 -7.47 -22.48
CA ALA A 5 -4.57 -6.33 -22.15
C ALA A 5 -6.07 -6.66 -22.29
N GLY A 6 -6.45 -7.33 -23.38
CA GLY A 6 -7.84 -7.74 -23.63
C GLY A 6 -8.37 -8.78 -22.64
N ASN A 7 -7.49 -9.67 -22.17
CA ASN A 7 -7.85 -10.69 -21.17
C ASN A 7 -7.96 -10.10 -19.75
N SER A 8 -7.16 -9.07 -19.45
CA SER A 8 -7.19 -8.37 -18.15
C SER A 8 -8.48 -7.55 -17.97
N ALA A 9 -8.97 -6.89 -19.02
CA ALA A 9 -10.21 -6.11 -18.95
C ALA A 9 -11.45 -6.98 -18.71
N LYS A 10 -11.58 -8.10 -19.44
CA LYS A 10 -12.66 -9.08 -19.23
C LYS A 10 -12.58 -9.69 -17.82
N ALA A 11 -11.38 -10.04 -17.35
CA ALA A 11 -11.21 -10.55 -16.00
C ALA A 11 -11.69 -9.53 -14.95
N ILE A 12 -11.34 -8.24 -15.07
CA ILE A 12 -11.82 -7.19 -14.17
C ILE A 12 -13.35 -7.09 -14.15
N GLN A 13 -14.01 -7.19 -15.30
CA GLN A 13 -15.47 -7.16 -15.38
C GLN A 13 -16.09 -8.36 -14.64
N TYR A 14 -15.66 -9.58 -14.94
CA TYR A 14 -16.15 -10.79 -14.26
C TYR A 14 -15.92 -10.73 -12.75
N TYR A 15 -14.78 -10.21 -12.32
CA TYR A 15 -14.45 -10.02 -10.92
C TYR A 15 -15.37 -9.01 -10.23
N ASN A 16 -15.65 -7.86 -10.86
CA ASN A 16 -16.58 -6.87 -10.30
C ASN A 16 -18.02 -7.39 -10.25
N GLU A 17 -18.46 -8.12 -11.27
CA GLU A 17 -19.78 -8.76 -11.28
C GLU A 17 -19.88 -9.82 -10.17
N SER A 18 -18.85 -10.65 -10.01
CA SER A 18 -18.78 -11.63 -8.92
C SER A 18 -18.83 -10.97 -7.53
N VAL A 19 -18.17 -9.82 -7.35
CA VAL A 19 -18.25 -9.04 -6.09
C VAL A 19 -19.66 -8.48 -5.87
N ASN A 20 -20.38 -8.11 -6.94
CA ASN A 20 -21.75 -7.59 -6.86
C ASN A 20 -22.77 -8.67 -6.56
N LEU A 21 -22.59 -9.88 -7.11
CA LEU A 21 -23.47 -11.04 -6.88
C LEU A 21 -23.25 -11.70 -5.52
N GLU A 22 -22.04 -11.61 -4.97
CA GLU A 22 -21.77 -12.05 -3.61
C GLU A 22 -22.59 -11.21 -2.61
N THR A 23 -23.06 -11.82 -1.52
CA THR A 23 -23.85 -11.14 -0.49
C THR A 23 -23.07 -11.02 0.81
N ASP A 24 -22.15 -11.94 1.07
CA ASP A 24 -21.34 -11.94 2.28
C ASP A 24 -20.16 -10.96 2.17
N ASN A 25 -20.08 -10.03 3.12
CA ASN A 25 -19.05 -8.98 3.13
C ASN A 25 -17.63 -9.54 3.30
N PHE A 26 -17.45 -10.64 4.05
CA PHE A 26 -16.14 -11.26 4.20
C PHE A 26 -15.68 -11.90 2.88
N LYS A 27 -16.58 -12.59 2.18
CA LYS A 27 -16.32 -13.16 0.85
C LYS A 27 -16.06 -12.08 -0.20
N LYS A 28 -16.81 -10.97 -0.19
CA LYS A 28 -16.52 -9.79 -1.04
C LYS A 28 -15.10 -9.28 -0.81
N SER A 29 -14.74 -9.06 0.45
CA SER A 29 -13.41 -8.61 0.83
C SER A 29 -12.33 -9.59 0.34
N LYS A 30 -12.51 -10.89 0.55
CA LYS A 30 -11.57 -11.93 0.11
C LYS A 30 -11.41 -11.99 -1.41
N LEU A 31 -12.51 -11.82 -2.15
CA LEU A 31 -12.48 -11.78 -3.61
C LEU A 31 -11.70 -10.56 -4.11
N LEU A 32 -11.94 -9.38 -3.53
CA LEU A 32 -11.22 -8.15 -3.82
C LEU A 32 -9.71 -8.26 -3.55
N ILE A 33 -9.31 -8.98 -2.51
CA ILE A 33 -7.88 -9.27 -2.25
C ILE A 33 -7.27 -10.17 -3.33
N ARG A 34 -7.99 -11.21 -3.77
CA ARG A 34 -7.52 -12.05 -4.88
C ARG A 34 -7.34 -11.23 -6.16
N ILE A 35 -8.24 -10.30 -6.42
CA ILE A 35 -8.14 -9.38 -7.57
C ILE A 35 -6.91 -8.49 -7.40
N ALA A 36 -6.78 -7.83 -6.25
CA ALA A 36 -5.67 -6.93 -5.95
C ALA A 36 -4.29 -7.56 -6.22
N SER A 37 -4.11 -8.83 -5.85
CA SER A 37 -2.84 -9.57 -6.04
C SER A 37 -2.40 -9.75 -7.51
N LYS A 38 -3.30 -9.54 -8.48
CA LYS A 38 -3.04 -9.73 -9.92
C LYS A 38 -2.85 -8.42 -10.68
N HIS A 39 -2.90 -7.28 -10.01
CA HIS A 39 -2.87 -5.96 -10.63
C HIS A 39 -1.61 -5.17 -10.32
N SER A 40 -1.42 -4.06 -11.04
CA SER A 40 -0.35 -3.09 -10.76
C SER A 40 -0.51 -2.48 -9.37
N LYS A 41 0.57 -1.92 -8.81
CA LYS A 41 0.61 -1.39 -7.43
C LYS A 41 -0.56 -0.43 -7.11
N ALA A 42 -0.82 0.52 -8.01
CA ALA A 42 -1.91 1.49 -7.84
C ALA A 42 -3.29 0.82 -7.83
N GLN A 43 -3.54 -0.08 -8.79
CA GLN A 43 -4.79 -0.83 -8.85
C GLN A 43 -4.95 -1.79 -7.68
N ALA A 44 -3.88 -2.47 -7.26
CA ALA A 44 -3.86 -3.36 -6.11
C ALA A 44 -4.24 -2.62 -4.83
N VAL A 45 -3.71 -1.41 -4.62
CA VAL A 45 -4.08 -0.54 -3.49
C VAL A 45 -5.56 -0.14 -3.56
N ALA A 46 -6.08 0.23 -4.73
CA ALA A 46 -7.49 0.58 -4.89
C ALA A 46 -8.43 -0.61 -4.54
N TYR A 47 -8.11 -1.81 -5.03
CA TYR A 47 -8.87 -3.01 -4.69
C TYR A 47 -8.74 -3.41 -3.21
N ALA A 48 -7.56 -3.26 -2.61
CA ALA A 48 -7.35 -3.50 -1.18
C ALA A 48 -8.16 -2.51 -0.32
N GLN A 49 -8.20 -1.23 -0.69
CA GLN A 49 -9.04 -0.22 -0.01
C GLN A 49 -10.53 -0.56 -0.14
N LYS A 50 -11.00 -0.99 -1.33
CA LYS A 50 -12.36 -1.49 -1.51
C LYS A 50 -12.61 -2.76 -0.68
N ALA A 51 -11.63 -3.63 -0.51
CA ALA A 51 -11.76 -4.80 0.36
C ALA A 51 -11.97 -4.39 1.83
N LEU A 52 -11.30 -3.32 2.28
CA LEU A 52 -11.43 -2.78 3.63
C LEU A 52 -12.79 -2.12 3.88
N SER A 53 -13.50 -1.63 2.87
CA SER A 53 -14.87 -1.11 3.06
C SER A 53 -15.88 -2.21 3.40
N TYR A 54 -15.58 -3.47 3.05
CA TYR A 54 -16.41 -4.63 3.43
C TYR A 54 -15.91 -5.35 4.68
N ASN A 55 -14.59 -5.41 4.89
CA ASN A 55 -13.99 -5.96 6.10
C ASN A 55 -12.78 -5.10 6.51
N PRO A 56 -12.96 -4.14 7.44
CA PRO A 56 -11.88 -3.30 7.94
C PRO A 56 -10.76 -4.05 8.64
N SER A 57 -11.01 -5.28 9.12
CA SER A 57 -10.02 -6.10 9.83
C SER A 57 -9.23 -7.03 8.89
N ASN A 58 -9.38 -6.88 7.57
CA ASN A 58 -8.70 -7.74 6.61
C ASN A 58 -7.19 -7.42 6.53
N SER A 59 -6.39 -8.19 7.27
CA SER A 59 -4.93 -8.02 7.33
C SER A 59 -4.23 -8.17 5.97
N ASP A 60 -4.77 -8.97 5.05
CA ASP A 60 -4.20 -9.14 3.71
C ASP A 60 -4.32 -7.87 2.86
N ALA A 61 -5.38 -7.08 3.07
CA ALA A 61 -5.53 -5.77 2.42
C ALA A 61 -4.39 -4.84 2.80
N TYR A 62 -4.13 -4.72 4.10
CA TYR A 62 -3.04 -3.90 4.63
C TYR A 62 -1.68 -4.42 4.17
N ARG A 63 -1.50 -5.74 4.09
CA ARG A 63 -0.28 -6.37 3.57
C ARG A 63 0.00 -5.97 2.13
N ILE A 64 -1.02 -6.06 1.26
CA ILE A 64 -0.91 -5.67 -0.15
C ILE A 64 -0.56 -4.18 -0.26
N MET A 65 -1.25 -3.32 0.47
CA MET A 65 -1.00 -1.88 0.45
C MET A 65 0.43 -1.55 0.94
N ALA A 66 0.86 -2.15 2.04
CA ALA A 66 2.19 -1.93 2.60
C ALA A 66 3.30 -2.40 1.65
N HIS A 67 3.17 -3.58 1.02
CA HIS A 67 4.10 -4.03 -0.02
C HIS A 67 4.11 -3.11 -1.23
N ALA A 68 2.94 -2.67 -1.71
CA ALA A 68 2.84 -1.76 -2.84
C ALA A 68 3.60 -0.46 -2.56
N TYR A 69 3.39 0.16 -1.40
CA TYR A 69 4.11 1.37 -0.98
C TYR A 69 5.62 1.13 -0.86
N ALA A 70 6.05 0.11 -0.11
CA ALA A 70 7.46 -0.19 0.06
C ALA A 70 8.19 -0.43 -1.28
N SER A 71 7.55 -1.16 -2.20
CA SER A 71 8.11 -1.43 -3.53
C SER A 71 8.18 -0.19 -4.45
N SER A 72 7.62 0.93 -4.03
CA SER A 72 7.64 2.20 -4.74
C SER A 72 8.58 3.22 -4.13
N ALA A 73 9.38 2.86 -3.12
CA ALA A 73 10.39 3.74 -2.53
C ALA A 73 11.28 4.42 -3.59
N ASN A 74 11.73 3.68 -4.61
CA ASN A 74 12.56 4.21 -5.69
C ASN A 74 11.80 5.06 -6.72
N GLU A 75 10.48 4.88 -6.81
CA GLU A 75 9.57 5.63 -7.69
C GLU A 75 9.02 6.90 -7.02
N CYS A 76 9.12 6.98 -5.70
CA CYS A 76 8.42 7.94 -4.85
C CYS A 76 9.40 8.67 -3.91
N GLY A 77 10.21 9.57 -4.47
CA GLY A 77 11.10 10.44 -3.70
C GLY A 77 12.22 11.01 -4.56
N SER A 78 12.60 12.26 -4.30
CA SER A 78 13.67 12.93 -5.04
C SER A 78 15.03 12.75 -4.37
N THR A 79 15.04 12.62 -3.04
CA THR A 79 16.27 12.44 -2.23
C THR A 79 16.33 11.04 -1.62
N PRO A 80 17.53 10.56 -1.21
CA PRO A 80 17.65 9.30 -0.48
C PRO A 80 16.80 9.24 0.80
N PHE A 81 16.61 10.39 1.46
CA PHE A 81 15.75 10.51 2.64
C PHE A 81 14.28 10.30 2.28
N GLU A 82 13.76 11.04 1.29
CA GLU A 82 12.36 10.94 0.86
C GLU A 82 12.02 9.54 0.33
N LYS A 83 12.92 8.93 -0.46
CA LYS A 83 12.73 7.56 -0.95
C LYS A 83 12.60 6.57 0.19
N ARG A 84 13.47 6.67 1.21
CA ARG A 84 13.38 5.81 2.41
C ARG A 84 12.16 6.16 3.29
N ALA A 85 11.72 7.42 3.32
CA ALA A 85 10.54 7.83 4.10
C ALA A 85 9.25 7.11 3.67
N VAL A 86 9.18 6.59 2.44
CA VAL A 86 8.08 5.72 1.97
C VAL A 86 7.93 4.47 2.85
N TYR A 87 9.01 3.96 3.43
CA TYR A 87 8.95 2.81 4.33
C TYR A 87 8.23 3.11 5.64
N TRP A 88 8.21 4.36 6.14
CA TRP A 88 7.35 4.71 7.28
C TRP A 88 5.86 4.62 6.92
N LEU A 89 5.48 5.00 5.69
CA LEU A 89 4.11 4.82 5.23
C LEU A 89 3.75 3.34 5.12
N ALA A 90 4.66 2.52 4.58
CA ALA A 90 4.48 1.07 4.52
C ALA A 90 4.35 0.46 5.93
N ALA A 91 5.22 0.84 6.87
CA ALA A 91 5.19 0.37 8.25
C ALA A 91 3.89 0.77 8.96
N LYS A 92 3.47 2.05 8.86
CA LYS A 92 2.20 2.54 9.40
C LYS A 92 1.01 1.77 8.83
N THR A 93 1.05 1.43 7.55
CA THR A 93 0.00 0.63 6.90
C THR A 93 -0.02 -0.81 7.39
N ALA A 94 1.15 -1.44 7.56
CA ALA A 94 1.28 -2.79 8.11
C ALA A 94 0.74 -2.87 9.56
N ARG A 95 1.06 -1.90 10.41
CA ARG A 95 0.52 -1.82 11.80
C ARG A 95 -1.00 -1.76 11.85
N LYS A 96 -1.64 -1.02 10.93
CA LYS A 96 -3.11 -1.00 10.84
C LYS A 96 -3.73 -2.38 10.59
N GLY A 97 -2.99 -3.28 9.95
CA GLY A 97 -3.42 -4.67 9.74
C GLY A 97 -2.96 -5.64 10.83
N GLY A 98 -2.38 -5.17 11.94
CA GLY A 98 -1.82 -6.02 12.99
C GLY A 98 -0.56 -6.80 12.56
N LEU A 99 0.14 -6.34 11.51
CA LEU A 99 1.30 -7.03 10.94
C LEU A 99 2.61 -6.50 11.53
N GLU A 100 2.81 -6.65 12.85
CA GLU A 100 3.93 -6.04 13.58
C GLU A 100 5.31 -6.45 13.03
N SER A 101 5.52 -7.72 12.70
CA SER A 101 6.79 -8.18 12.12
C SER A 101 7.07 -7.55 10.75
N LEU A 102 6.03 -7.29 9.95
CA LEU A 102 6.16 -6.60 8.67
C LEU A 102 6.42 -5.11 8.86
N ALA A 103 5.77 -4.49 9.84
CA ALA A 103 6.00 -3.10 10.20
C ALA A 103 7.45 -2.88 10.64
N ALA A 104 7.94 -3.70 11.57
CA ALA A 104 9.32 -3.64 12.06
C ALA A 104 10.35 -3.78 10.92
N ARG A 105 10.09 -4.67 9.96
CA ARG A 105 10.94 -4.79 8.76
C ARG A 105 11.01 -3.49 7.96
N TYR A 106 9.87 -2.81 7.79
CA TYR A 106 9.86 -1.54 7.05
C TYR A 106 10.45 -0.38 7.84
N ASP A 107 10.24 -0.32 9.16
CA ASP A 107 10.89 0.70 9.99
C ASP A 107 12.42 0.57 9.92
N ALA A 108 12.96 -0.66 9.86
CA ALA A 108 14.40 -0.90 9.70
C ALA A 108 14.96 -0.40 8.35
N LEU A 109 14.12 -0.22 7.33
CA LEU A 109 14.51 0.32 6.02
C LEU A 109 14.27 1.84 5.90
N ALA A 110 13.49 2.41 6.82
CA ALA A 110 13.18 3.82 6.86
C ALA A 110 14.40 4.64 7.36
N PRO A 111 14.37 5.98 7.24
CA PRO A 111 15.44 6.82 7.78
C PRO A 111 15.62 6.59 9.29
N SER A 112 16.87 6.46 9.70
CA SER A 112 17.25 6.30 11.10
C SER A 112 17.09 7.58 11.90
N LYS A 113 17.27 7.51 13.22
CA LYS A 113 17.31 8.69 14.09
C LYS A 113 18.37 9.71 13.66
N VAL A 114 19.54 9.23 13.24
CA VAL A 114 20.63 10.08 12.73
C VAL A 114 20.20 10.78 11.45
N ASP A 115 19.62 10.03 10.49
CA ASP A 115 19.11 10.60 9.24
C ASP A 115 18.06 11.69 9.51
N VAL A 116 17.14 11.46 10.47
CA VAL A 116 16.10 12.43 10.85
C VAL A 116 16.71 13.69 11.45
N PHE A 117 17.69 13.54 12.35
CA PHE A 117 18.40 14.66 12.96
C PHE A 117 19.14 15.50 11.91
N GLU A 118 19.94 14.85 11.05
CA GLU A 118 20.72 15.51 9.99
C GLU A 118 19.82 16.19 8.95
N SER A 119 18.66 15.61 8.65
CA SER A 119 17.72 16.20 7.69
C SER A 119 17.09 17.51 8.19
N GLY A 120 17.00 17.72 9.50
CA GLY A 120 16.22 18.83 10.08
C GLY A 120 14.73 18.79 9.71
N LEU A 121 14.21 17.62 9.34
CA LEU A 121 12.82 17.42 8.90
C LEU A 121 11.91 16.85 10.00
N ALA A 122 12.40 16.65 11.22
CA ALA A 122 11.61 16.12 12.33
C ALA A 122 10.28 16.88 12.50
N GLY A 123 9.16 16.14 12.51
CA GLY A 123 7.80 16.71 12.62
C GLY A 123 7.25 17.38 11.35
N LYS A 124 8.03 17.48 10.26
CA LYS A 124 7.54 17.98 8.97
C LYS A 124 6.81 16.87 8.22
N ASN A 125 5.94 17.26 7.29
CA ASN A 125 5.25 16.33 6.40
C ASN A 125 6.01 16.18 5.08
N ILE A 126 6.20 14.93 4.66
CA ILE A 126 6.67 14.58 3.33
C ILE A 126 5.46 14.13 2.51
N THR A 127 5.22 14.77 1.38
CA THR A 127 4.17 14.38 0.42
C THR A 127 4.80 13.61 -0.73
N PHE A 128 4.35 12.37 -0.95
CA PHE A 128 4.81 11.53 -2.05
C PHE A 128 4.06 11.91 -3.33
N LYS A 129 4.70 12.68 -4.21
CA LYS A 129 4.12 13.18 -5.49
C LYS A 129 3.95 12.11 -6.58
N CYS A 130 4.30 10.86 -6.30
CA CYS A 130 4.10 9.74 -7.21
C CYS A 130 2.63 9.22 -7.14
N TRP A 131 2.36 8.09 -7.78
CA TRP A 131 1.04 7.44 -7.77
C TRP A 131 0.48 7.17 -6.36
N ILE A 132 1.33 7.11 -5.32
CA ILE A 132 0.91 6.94 -3.93
C ILE A 132 0.01 8.11 -3.49
N GLY A 133 0.38 9.35 -3.82
CA GLY A 133 -0.42 10.55 -3.49
C GLY A 133 -0.70 10.78 -2.00
N GLN A 134 0.03 10.13 -1.10
CA GLN A 134 -0.13 10.25 0.36
C GLN A 134 1.02 11.03 0.97
N SER A 135 0.84 11.43 2.23
CA SER A 135 1.87 12.07 3.04
C SER A 135 2.18 11.28 4.30
N ILE A 136 3.39 11.47 4.82
CA ILE A 136 3.82 10.95 6.11
C ILE A 136 4.48 12.06 6.92
N THR A 137 4.20 12.09 8.22
CA THR A 137 4.90 12.96 9.16
C THR A 137 6.21 12.30 9.56
N VAL A 138 7.32 13.02 9.42
CA VAL A 138 8.63 12.57 9.89
C VAL A 138 8.58 12.41 11.41
N PRO A 139 8.87 11.22 11.95
CA PRO A 139 8.80 10.97 13.39
C PRO A 139 9.83 11.80 14.15
N ARG A 140 9.51 12.13 15.40
CA ARG A 140 10.49 12.68 16.36
C ARG A 140 11.12 11.49 17.08
N LEU A 141 12.27 11.03 16.59
CA LEU A 141 13.00 9.85 17.09
C LEU A 141 14.08 10.23 18.09
#